data_AF-A0A835CB22-F1
#
_entry.id   AF-A0A835CB22-F1
#
_cell.length_a   1.000
_cell.length_b   1.000
_cell.length_c   1.000
_cell.angle_alpha   90.00
_cell.angle_beta   90.00
_cell.angle_gamma   90.00
#
_symmetry.space_group_name_H-M   'P 1'
#
loop_
_entity.id
_entity.type
_entity.pdbx_description
1 polymer ?
#
loop_
_entity_poly.entity_id
_entity_poly.type
_entity_poly.pdbx_seq_one_letter_code
_entity_poly.pdbx_strand_id
1 'polypeptide(L)' 'MMQEAESAVLGRVPAGGGTASVMQSAARRNERLGVVSRDEASDAASEGGVAVTEARVPGARVITQFVAGQVVTLP' A
#
# COMPACT_ATOMS: atom_id res chain seq x y z
N MET A 1 -10.23 -0.69 -8.82
CA MET A 1 -8.89 -1.29 -8.63
C MET A 1 -8.66 -1.98 -7.28
N MET A 2 -8.67 -1.38 -6.09
CA MET A 2 -8.47 -2.20 -4.86
C MET A 2 -9.71 -3.04 -4.49
N GLN A 3 -10.91 -2.47 -4.62
CA GLN A 3 -12.17 -3.16 -4.29
C GLN A 3 -12.52 -4.29 -5.28
N GLU A 4 -12.08 -4.16 -6.53
CA GLU A 4 -12.21 -5.19 -7.57
C GLU A 4 -11.24 -6.34 -7.29
N ALA A 5 -9.98 -6.05 -6.94
CA ALA A 5 -9.02 -7.06 -6.52
C ALA A 5 -9.50 -7.80 -5.27
N GLU A 6 -10.02 -7.08 -4.28
CA GLU A 6 -10.63 -7.67 -3.09
C GLU A 6 -11.82 -8.58 -3.44
N SER A 7 -12.69 -8.14 -4.34
CA SER A 7 -13.83 -8.94 -4.81
C SER A 7 -13.40 -10.16 -5.61
N ALA A 8 -12.34 -10.06 -6.42
CA ALA A 8 -11.77 -11.15 -7.20
C ALA A 8 -11.13 -12.22 -6.31
N VAL A 9 -10.49 -11.83 -5.21
CA VAL A 9 -9.87 -12.75 -4.25
C VAL A 9 -10.90 -13.37 -3.30
N LEU A 10 -11.85 -12.59 -2.79
CA LEU A 10 -12.85 -13.05 -1.81
C LEU A 10 -14.08 -13.68 -2.47
N GLY A 11 -14.28 -13.48 -3.77
CA GLY A 11 -15.44 -13.94 -4.53
C GLY A 11 -16.77 -13.27 -4.15
N ARG A 12 -16.75 -12.29 -3.24
CA ARG A 12 -17.90 -11.52 -2.76
C ARG A 12 -17.45 -10.19 -2.16
N VAL A 13 -18.34 -9.21 -2.12
CA VAL A 13 -18.14 -7.99 -1.33
C VAL A 13 -18.54 -8.28 0.13
N PRO A 14 -17.65 -8.12 1.12
CA PRO A 14 -17.98 -8.36 2.52
C PRO A 14 -19.12 -7.47 3.03
N ALA A 15 -20.06 -8.05 3.78
CA ALA A 15 -21.16 -7.31 4.41
C ALA A 15 -20.62 -6.31 5.45
N GLY A 16 -21.02 -5.04 5.34
CA GLY A 16 -20.45 -3.94 6.13
C GLY A 16 -19.29 -3.18 5.46
N GLY A 17 -18.89 -3.60 4.25
CA GLY A 17 -17.76 -3.04 3.51
C GLY A 17 -16.48 -3.85 3.75
N GLY A 18 -15.75 -4.19 2.68
CA GLY A 18 -14.46 -4.85 2.77
C GLY A 18 -13.33 -3.91 3.22
N THR A 19 -12.16 -4.48 3.47
CA THR A 19 -10.94 -3.73 3.84
C THR A 19 -10.68 -2.60 2.85
N ALA A 20 -10.89 -2.82 1.55
CA ALA A 20 -10.74 -1.79 0.54
C ALA A 20 -11.67 -0.58 0.78
N SER A 21 -12.92 -0.82 1.17
CA SER A 21 -13.90 0.24 1.47
C SER A 21 -13.54 1.02 2.73
N VAL A 22 -13.08 0.31 3.77
CA VAL A 22 -12.65 0.94 5.04
C VAL A 22 -11.41 1.81 4.81
N MET A 23 -10.42 1.28 4.09
CA MET A 23 -9.22 2.03 3.74
C MET A 23 -9.53 3.25 2.86
N GLN A 24 -10.47 3.14 1.90
CA GLN A 24 -10.91 4.29 1.11
C GLN A 24 -11.57 5.38 1.97
N SER A 25 -12.42 4.99 2.93
CA SER A 25 -13.04 5.94 3.86
C SER A 25 -12.00 6.65 4.74
N ALA A 26 -11.03 5.89 5.25
CA ALA A 26 -9.93 6.42 6.04
C ALA A 26 -9.06 7.39 5.22
N ALA A 27 -8.66 7.03 4.00
CA ALA A 27 -7.89 7.90 3.11
C ALA A 27 -8.61 9.21 2.82
N ARG A 28 -9.91 9.16 2.46
CA ARG A 28 -10.73 10.37 2.25
C ARG A 28 -10.81 11.24 3.50
N ARG A 29 -10.86 10.65 4.68
CA ARG A 29 -10.87 11.40 5.94
C ARG A 29 -9.51 12.02 6.22
N ASN A 30 -8.42 11.32 5.97
CA ASN A 30 -7.07 11.84 6.12
C ASN A 30 -6.79 12.99 5.14
N GLU A 31 -7.28 12.89 3.89
CA GLU A 31 -7.26 13.99 2.91
C GLU A 31 -7.97 15.24 3.44
N ARG A 32 -9.20 15.07 3.97
CA ARG A 32 -9.96 16.21 4.54
C ARG A 32 -9.29 16.83 5.76
N LEU A 33 -8.56 16.04 6.53
CA LEU A 33 -7.83 16.50 7.71
C LEU A 33 -6.43 17.02 7.36
N GLY A 34 -6.00 16.95 6.10
CA GLY A 34 -4.65 17.33 5.66
C GLY A 34 -3.54 16.43 6.19
N VAL A 35 -3.89 15.26 6.73
CA VAL A 35 -2.92 14.25 7.22
C VAL A 35 -2.33 13.47 6.05
N VAL A 36 -3.09 13.36 4.95
CA VAL A 36 -2.63 12.78 3.69
C VAL A 36 -2.87 13.78 2.58
N SER A 37 -1.88 14.01 1.71
CA SER A 37 -2.05 14.83 0.50
C SER A 37 -2.18 13.95 -0.73
N ARG A 38 -2.83 14.45 -1.78
CA ARG A 38 -2.87 13.77 -3.08
C ARG A 38 -1.49 13.66 -3.72
N ASP A 39 -0.57 14.53 -3.32
CA ASP A 39 0.82 14.60 -3.80
C ASP A 39 1.82 14.17 -2.72
N GLU A 40 1.37 13.43 -1.71
CA GLU A 40 2.24 12.97 -0.62
C GLU A 40 3.28 11.93 -1.09
N ALA A 41 3.04 11.28 -2.22
CA ALA A 41 4.04 10.46 -2.87
C ALA A 41 5.16 11.36 -3.42
N SER A 42 6.41 11.08 -3.03
CA SER A 42 7.56 11.72 -3.64
C SER A 42 7.65 11.37 -5.13
N ASP A 43 8.23 12.27 -5.95
CA ASP A 43 8.46 12.03 -7.38
C ASP A 43 9.20 10.70 -7.65
N ALA A 44 10.15 10.36 -6.77
CA ALA A 44 10.86 9.09 -6.82
C ALA A 44 9.93 7.87 -6.64
N ALA A 45 8.92 7.96 -5.77
CA ALA A 45 7.97 6.89 -5.56
C ALA A 45 6.85 6.88 -6.62
N SER A 46 6.41 8.05 -7.09
CA SER A 46 5.31 8.19 -8.04
C SER A 46 5.73 7.88 -9.48
N GLU A 47 6.89 8.37 -9.94
CA GLU A 47 7.41 8.13 -11.29
C GLU A 47 8.33 6.90 -11.35
N GLY A 48 9.21 6.76 -10.35
CA GLY A 48 10.19 5.67 -10.28
C GLY A 48 9.62 4.35 -9.74
N GLY A 49 8.42 4.39 -9.15
CA GLY A 49 7.74 3.23 -8.58
C GLY A 49 8.37 2.69 -7.29
N VAL A 50 7.65 1.79 -6.65
CA VAL A 50 8.06 1.11 -5.41
C VAL A 50 7.94 -0.40 -5.59
N ALA A 51 9.01 -1.13 -5.26
CA ALA A 51 9.00 -2.58 -5.24
C ALA A 51 9.44 -3.08 -3.86
N VAL A 52 8.79 -4.14 -3.38
CA VAL A 52 9.13 -4.78 -2.11
C VAL A 52 9.36 -6.26 -2.36
N THR A 53 10.49 -6.78 -1.89
CA THR A 53 10.82 -8.20 -1.93
C THR A 53 10.99 -8.73 -0.53
N GLU A 54 10.46 -9.93 -0.29
CA GLU A 54 10.54 -10.63 0.99
C GLU A 54 11.30 -11.93 0.78
N ALA A 55 12.32 -12.17 1.60
CA ALA A 55 13.00 -13.45 1.71
C ALA A 55 12.84 -14.01 3.13
N ARG A 56 12.34 -15.25 3.23
CA ARG A 56 12.25 -15.98 4.50
C ARG A 56 13.54 -16.76 4.71
N VAL A 57 14.16 -16.56 5.88
CA VAL A 57 15.33 -17.32 6.33
C VAL A 57 14.98 -18.01 7.65
N PRO A 58 15.68 -19.08 8.06
CA PRO A 58 15.41 -19.70 9.35
C PRO A 58 15.51 -18.67 10.49
N GLY A 59 14.41 -18.50 11.23
CA GLY A 59 14.33 -17.59 12.38
C GLY A 59 14.13 -16.10 12.04
N ALA A 60 14.09 -15.70 10.76
CA ALA A 60 13.91 -14.28 10.41
C ALA A 60 13.26 -14.07 9.02
N ARG A 61 12.91 -12.82 8.75
CA ARG A 61 12.42 -12.37 7.45
C ARG A 61 13.21 -11.13 7.04
N VAL A 62 13.81 -11.19 5.86
CA VAL A 62 14.50 -10.06 5.24
C VAL A 62 13.51 -9.37 4.30
N ILE A 63 13.27 -8.09 4.53
CA ILE A 63 12.44 -7.25 3.66
C ILE A 63 13.37 -6.25 2.98
N THR A 64 13.37 -6.25 1.65
CA THR A 64 14.12 -5.29 0.84
C THR A 64 13.14 -4.45 0.04
N GLN A 65 13.14 -3.14 0.32
CA GLN A 65 12.34 -2.16 -0.40
C GLN A 65 13.23 -1.43 -1.41
N PHE A 66 12.67 -1.17 -2.60
CA PHE A 66 13.26 -0.34 -3.62
C PHE A 66 12.35 0.85 -3.92
N VAL A 67 12.91 2.05 -4.00
CA VAL A 67 12.23 3.27 -4.45
C VAL A 67 13.02 3.84 -5.61
N ALA A 68 12.38 4.07 -6.76
CA ALA A 68 13.07 4.44 -8.01
C ALA A 68 14.24 3.50 -8.35
N GLY A 69 14.12 2.20 -8.05
CA GLY A 69 15.18 1.21 -8.25
C GLY A 69 16.35 1.25 -7.27
N GLN A 70 16.32 2.11 -6.25
CA GLN A 70 17.35 2.19 -5.20
C GLN A 70 16.91 1.45 -3.94
N VAL A 71 17.82 0.69 -3.31
CA VAL A 71 17.55 0.02 -2.03
C VAL A 71 17.28 1.06 -0.94
N VAL A 72 16.19 0.86 -0.21
CA VAL A 72 15.85 1.63 0.98
C VAL A 72 16.04 0.73 2.20
N THR A 73 16.87 1.20 3.14
CA THR A 73 17.00 0.60 4.45
C THR A 73 15.95 1.21 5.38
N LEU A 74 15.01 0.39 5.85
CA LEU A 74 14.09 0.79 6.90
C LEU A 74 14.81 0.70 8.26
N PRO A 75 14.68 1.70 9.15
CA PRO A 75 15.25 1.67 10.49
C PRO A 75 14.57 0.65 11.42
#